data_AF-A0A814DUT2-F1
#
_entry.id   AF-A0A814DUT2-F1
#
_cell.length_a   1.000
_cell.length_b   1.000
_cell.length_c   1.000
_cell.angle_alpha   90.00
_cell.angle_beta   90.00
_cell.angle_gamma   90.00
#
_symmetry.space_group_name_H-M   'P 1'
#
loop_
_entity.id
_entity.type
_entity.pdbx_description
1 polymer ?
#
loop_
_entity_poly.entity_id
_entity_poly.type
_entity_poly.pdbx_seq_one_letter_code
_entity_poly.pdbx_strand_id
1 'polypeptide(L)'
;MTERLPNPNPYLSASKWSQLFYGWVSSLLTQSRKEGTLQITDLYNLPPHLESTILTDKLETNWFDEIKQNPEKPSLFRATLRTMRWKPLLLGLLLLVNELLNIAQPLLLIFLMDFFEPCSAMSAWRAWFLAISTVFVAFVSSIIFNQSYYQILSLALQMRIAYTGLVFRKVLRLSSYSMNNISSGKITNILSNDASQIETVLIFLNYLWVCW
;
A
#
# COMPACT_ATOMS: atom_id res chain seq x y z
N MET A 1 0.76 26.85 -2.24
CA MET A 1 -0.57 26.57 -2.80
C MET A 1 -0.35 25.89 -4.14
N THR A 2 -0.54 24.58 -4.23
CA THR A 2 -0.57 23.89 -5.53
C THR A 2 -1.90 24.24 -6.19
N GLU A 3 -1.86 24.90 -7.36
CA GLU A 3 -3.06 25.12 -8.17
C GLU A 3 -3.74 23.77 -8.43
N ARG A 4 -5.01 23.64 -8.05
CA ARG A 4 -5.79 22.43 -8.34
C ARG A 4 -6.07 22.45 -9.84
N LEU A 5 -5.56 21.45 -10.56
CA LEU A 5 -5.87 21.25 -11.96
C LEU A 5 -7.40 21.03 -12.11
N PRO A 6 -8.00 21.29 -13.27
CA PRO A 6 -9.45 21.12 -13.46
C PRO A 6 -9.90 19.64 -13.49
N ASN A 7 -8.98 18.67 -13.35
CA ASN A 7 -9.24 17.23 -13.51
C ASN A 7 -9.44 16.50 -12.15
N PRO A 8 -10.68 16.26 -11.69
CA PRO A 8 -10.93 15.49 -10.47
C PRO A 8 -10.54 14.02 -10.65
N ASN A 9 -10.15 13.36 -9.56
CA ASN A 9 -9.71 11.98 -9.61
C ASN A 9 -10.87 10.99 -9.81
N PRO A 10 -10.87 10.17 -10.87
CA PRO A 10 -11.94 9.22 -11.17
C PRO A 10 -12.07 8.11 -10.13
N TYR A 11 -11.05 7.88 -9.30
CA TYR A 11 -11.13 6.97 -8.16
C TYR A 11 -12.26 7.34 -7.19
N LEU A 12 -12.53 8.64 -7.02
CA LEU A 12 -13.54 9.14 -6.07
C LEU A 12 -14.97 8.90 -6.54
N SER A 13 -15.20 8.90 -7.86
CA SER A 13 -16.53 8.65 -8.47
C SER A 13 -16.71 7.21 -8.92
N ALA A 14 -15.67 6.38 -8.89
CA ALA A 14 -15.70 4.99 -9.31
C ALA A 14 -16.54 4.11 -8.36
N SER A 15 -17.29 3.18 -8.95
CA SER A 15 -17.97 2.12 -8.19
C SER A 15 -16.96 1.19 -7.50
N LYS A 16 -17.38 0.49 -6.44
CA LYS A 16 -16.51 -0.48 -5.73
C LYS A 16 -15.95 -1.57 -6.65
N TRP A 17 -16.73 -1.99 -7.65
CA TRP A 17 -16.29 -2.95 -8.67
C TRP A 17 -15.21 -2.37 -9.58
N SER A 18 -15.39 -1.11 -10.02
CA SER A 18 -14.37 -0.40 -10.80
C SER A 18 -13.10 -0.15 -9.99
N GLN A 19 -13.21 0.10 -8.68
CA GLN A 19 -12.04 0.17 -7.79
C GLN A 19 -11.35 -1.19 -7.64
N LEU A 20 -12.11 -2.27 -7.46
CA LEU A 20 -11.57 -3.62 -7.28
C LEU A 20 -10.79 -4.11 -8.51
N PHE A 21 -11.29 -3.84 -9.70
CA PHE A 21 -10.67 -4.26 -10.97
C PHE A 21 -9.85 -3.14 -11.64
N TYR A 22 -9.55 -2.06 -10.93
CA TYR A 22 -8.78 -0.90 -11.45
C TYR A 22 -9.36 -0.27 -12.72
N GLY A 23 -10.66 -0.43 -12.96
CA GLY A 23 -11.37 0.11 -14.12
C GLY A 23 -11.29 1.64 -14.22
N TRP A 24 -11.16 2.34 -13.09
CA TRP A 24 -10.96 3.80 -13.03
C TRP A 24 -9.67 4.28 -13.70
N VAL A 25 -8.66 3.42 -13.86
CA VAL A 25 -7.39 3.74 -14.55
C VAL A 25 -7.55 3.69 -16.07
N SER A 26 -8.55 2.95 -16.57
CA SER A 26 -8.74 2.73 -18.01
C SER A 26 -8.91 4.02 -18.81
N SER A 27 -9.52 5.06 -18.23
CA SER A 27 -9.70 6.36 -18.89
C SER A 27 -8.36 7.02 -19.21
N LEU A 28 -7.43 7.02 -18.25
CA LEU A 28 -6.08 7.56 -18.40
C LEU A 28 -5.27 6.76 -19.41
N LEU A 29 -5.35 5.44 -19.38
CA LEU A 29 -4.66 4.57 -20.34
C LEU A 29 -5.17 4.77 -21.76
N THR A 30 -6.48 4.94 -21.92
CA THR A 30 -7.09 5.19 -23.22
C THR A 30 -6.71 6.56 -23.76
N GLN A 31 -6.64 7.58 -22.89
CA GLN A 31 -6.15 8.91 -23.25
C GLN A 31 -4.69 8.86 -23.70
N SER A 32 -3.82 8.24 -22.90
CA SER A 32 -2.40 8.05 -23.22
C SER A 32 -2.20 7.35 -24.57
N ARG A 33 -3.01 6.31 -24.87
CA ARG A 33 -2.97 5.61 -26.14
C ARG A 33 -3.39 6.47 -27.34
N LYS A 34 -4.33 7.40 -27.15
CA LYS A 34 -4.82 8.29 -28.21
C LYS A 34 -3.86 9.45 -28.49
N GLU A 35 -3.30 10.04 -27.44
CA GLU A 35 -2.49 11.26 -27.52
C GLU A 35 -0.98 10.98 -27.67
N GLY A 36 -0.53 9.75 -27.38
CA GLY A 36 0.84 9.29 -27.59
C GLY A 36 1.82 9.75 -26.49
N THR A 37 1.61 10.90 -25.87
CA THR A 37 2.36 11.38 -24.71
C THR A 37 1.42 11.96 -23.65
N LEU A 38 1.64 11.63 -22.38
CA LEU A 38 0.90 12.20 -21.26
C LEU A 38 1.61 13.47 -20.78
N GLN A 39 0.89 14.58 -20.69
CA GLN A 39 1.39 15.80 -20.06
C GLN A 39 0.95 15.87 -18.59
N ILE A 40 1.64 16.70 -17.80
CA ILE A 40 1.30 16.90 -16.39
C ILE A 40 -0.14 17.43 -16.22
N THR A 41 -0.63 18.21 -17.18
CA THR A 41 -2.00 18.74 -17.21
C THR A 41 -3.07 17.66 -17.35
N ASP A 42 -2.71 16.51 -17.90
CA ASP A 42 -3.63 15.38 -18.13
C ASP A 42 -3.75 14.50 -16.88
N LEU A 43 -2.86 14.67 -15.91
CA LEU A 43 -2.89 13.93 -14.66
C LEU A 43 -4.02 14.42 -13.76
N TYR A 44 -4.67 13.45 -13.11
CA TYR A 44 -5.71 13.73 -12.13
C TYR A 44 -5.14 14.36 -10.87
N ASN A 45 -5.96 15.20 -10.23
CA ASN A 45 -5.66 15.72 -8.92
C ASN A 45 -5.43 14.60 -7.89
N LEU A 46 -4.58 14.91 -6.91
CA LEU A 46 -4.33 14.02 -5.80
C LEU A 46 -5.62 13.88 -4.95
N PRO A 47 -6.02 12.66 -4.56
CA PRO A 47 -7.09 12.47 -3.59
C PRO A 47 -6.80 13.21 -2.27
N PRO A 48 -7.81 13.76 -1.58
CA PRO A 48 -7.59 14.51 -0.33
C PRO A 48 -6.84 13.71 0.74
N HIS A 49 -7.07 12.40 0.82
CA HIS A 49 -6.40 11.54 1.82
C HIS A 49 -4.90 11.30 1.54
N LEU A 50 -4.41 11.67 0.37
CA LEU A 50 -2.99 11.61 0.00
C LEU A 50 -2.31 12.99 0.08
N GLU A 51 -3.04 14.04 0.45
CA GLU A 51 -2.48 15.39 0.56
C GLU A 51 -1.41 15.45 1.66
N SER A 52 -0.26 16.02 1.33
CA SER A 52 0.92 16.02 2.21
C SER A 52 0.71 16.82 3.48
N THR A 53 -0.04 17.92 3.41
CA THR A 53 -0.44 18.75 4.55
C THR A 53 -1.19 17.91 5.58
N ILE A 54 -2.26 17.24 5.14
CA ILE A 54 -3.14 16.42 5.98
C ILE A 54 -2.36 15.27 6.62
N LEU A 55 -1.55 14.55 5.84
CA LEU A 55 -0.75 13.42 6.33
C LEU A 55 0.31 13.87 7.34
N THR A 56 0.98 14.98 7.06
CA THR A 56 2.01 15.55 7.94
C THR A 56 1.39 16.08 9.24
N ASP A 57 0.29 16.83 9.15
CA ASP A 57 -0.43 17.36 10.32
C ASP A 57 -0.88 16.24 11.25
N LYS A 58 -1.41 15.16 10.67
CA LYS A 58 -1.86 13.99 11.43
C LYS A 58 -0.72 13.31 12.17
N LEU A 59 0.43 13.09 11.50
CA LEU A 59 1.61 12.52 12.14
C LEU A 59 2.21 13.45 13.19
N GLU A 60 2.29 14.75 12.91
CA GLU A 60 2.81 15.77 13.83
C GLU A 60 1.97 15.87 15.10
N THR A 61 0.64 15.83 14.99
CA THR A 61 -0.27 15.83 16.14
C THR A 61 -0.04 14.61 17.03
N ASN A 62 -0.01 13.41 16.43
CA ASN A 62 0.25 12.17 17.16
C ASN A 62 1.66 12.13 17.79
N TRP A 63 2.63 12.77 17.15
CA TRP A 63 3.98 12.91 17.68
C TRP A 63 4.03 13.82 18.92
N PHE A 64 3.34 14.96 18.88
CA PHE A 64 3.26 15.83 20.06
C PHE A 64 2.48 15.19 21.21
N ASP A 65 1.44 14.41 20.92
CA ASP A 65 0.73 13.65 21.93
C ASP A 65 1.61 12.56 22.56
N GLU A 66 2.47 11.91 21.76
CA GLU A 66 3.44 10.93 22.27
C GLU A 66 4.49 11.59 23.18
N ILE A 67 4.98 12.78 22.83
CA ILE A 67 5.91 13.55 23.69
C ILE A 67 5.25 13.91 25.02
N LYS A 68 3.97 14.30 25.01
CA LYS A 68 3.23 14.64 26.24
C LYS A 68 2.97 13.41 27.11
N GLN A 69 2.64 12.27 26.51
CA GLN A 69 2.31 11.05 27.25
C GLN A 69 3.53 10.29 27.76
N ASN A 70 4.62 10.26 26.99
CA ASN A 70 5.85 9.54 27.31
C ASN A 70 7.08 10.46 27.22
N PRO A 71 7.21 11.46 28.14
CA PRO A 71 8.27 12.47 28.05
C PRO A 71 9.68 11.89 28.21
N GLU A 72 9.84 10.78 28.95
CA GLU A 72 11.16 10.19 29.18
C GLU A 72 11.73 9.48 27.94
N LYS A 73 10.87 8.84 27.13
CA LYS A 73 11.26 8.04 25.95
C LYS A 73 10.20 8.11 24.83
N PRO A 74 10.05 9.27 24.16
CA PRO A 74 9.11 9.39 23.05
C PRO A 74 9.57 8.55 21.86
N SER A 75 8.65 7.81 21.25
CA SER A 75 8.95 6.95 20.08
C SER A 75 8.14 7.37 18.86
N LEU A 76 8.83 7.78 17.79
CA LEU A 76 8.19 8.08 16.50
C LEU A 76 7.45 6.87 15.94
N PHE A 77 7.97 5.66 16.16
CA PHE A 77 7.32 4.43 15.72
C PHE A 77 5.93 4.25 16.34
N ARG A 78 5.77 4.59 17.63
CA ARG A 78 4.47 4.50 18.32
C ARG A 78 3.49 5.56 17.81
N ALA A 79 3.95 6.79 17.56
CA ALA A 79 3.14 7.84 16.93
C ALA A 79 2.69 7.45 15.51
N THR A 80 3.58 6.81 14.75
CA THR A 80 3.28 6.24 13.43
C THR A 80 2.22 5.14 13.50
N LEU A 81 2.36 4.18 14.41
CA LEU A 81 1.37 3.11 14.59
C LEU A 81 -0.01 3.68 14.95
N ARG A 82 -0.08 4.73 15.77
CA ARG A 82 -1.33 5.47 16.05
C ARG A 82 -1.89 6.18 14.82
N THR A 83 -1.03 6.70 13.94
CA THR A 83 -1.44 7.38 12.71
C THR A 83 -2.10 6.42 11.71
N MET A 84 -1.55 5.21 11.61
CA MET A 84 -2.01 4.13 10.73
C MET A 84 -3.15 3.29 11.34
N ARG A 85 -3.25 3.27 12.68
CA ARG A 85 -4.24 2.51 13.46
C ARG A 85 -4.23 1.02 13.07
N TRP A 86 -5.38 0.47 12.75
CA TRP A 86 -5.58 -0.95 12.45
C TRP A 86 -5.28 -1.34 10.99
N LYS A 87 -4.94 -0.38 10.12
CA LYS A 87 -4.75 -0.66 8.68
C LYS A 87 -3.66 -1.72 8.41
N PRO A 88 -2.45 -1.65 9.01
CA PRO A 88 -1.42 -2.66 8.76
C PRO A 88 -1.87 -4.06 9.23
N LEU A 89 -2.55 -4.14 10.37
CA LEU A 89 -3.05 -5.40 10.91
C LEU A 89 -4.10 -6.05 10.00
N LEU A 90 -5.06 -5.27 9.52
CA LEU A 90 -6.08 -5.75 8.57
C LEU A 90 -5.47 -6.21 7.25
N LEU A 91 -4.45 -5.50 6.75
CA LEU A 91 -3.75 -5.87 5.52
C LEU A 91 -2.96 -7.16 5.67
N GLY A 92 -2.23 -7.35 6.77
CA GLY A 92 -1.53 -8.62 6.95
C GLY A 92 -2.46 -9.79 7.26
N LEU A 93 -3.63 -9.57 7.89
CA LEU A 93 -4.66 -10.62 7.97
C LEU A 93 -5.17 -11.05 6.58
N LEU A 94 -5.37 -10.11 5.66
CA LEU A 94 -5.72 -10.41 4.27
C LEU A 94 -4.62 -11.19 3.55
N LEU A 95 -3.34 -10.84 3.80
CA LEU A 95 -2.20 -11.59 3.27
C LEU A 95 -2.13 -13.02 3.83
N LEU A 96 -2.40 -13.22 5.12
CA LEU A 96 -2.48 -14.57 5.72
C LEU A 96 -3.55 -15.41 5.02
N VAL A 97 -4.74 -14.85 4.78
CA VAL A 97 -5.79 -15.54 4.03
C VAL A 97 -5.33 -15.88 2.62
N ASN A 98 -4.61 -14.96 1.95
CA ASN A 98 -4.06 -15.20 0.62
C ASN A 98 -3.06 -16.36 0.61
N GLU A 99 -2.16 -16.44 1.60
CA GLU A 99 -1.21 -17.54 1.73
C GLU A 99 -1.91 -18.89 1.94
N LEU A 100 -2.96 -18.93 2.76
CA LEU A 100 -3.76 -20.15 2.93
C LEU A 100 -4.42 -20.59 1.62
N LEU A 101 -4.89 -19.65 0.79
CA LEU A 101 -5.45 -19.95 -0.53
C LEU A 101 -4.36 -20.47 -1.50
N ASN A 102 -3.15 -19.89 -1.44
CA ASN A 102 -2.01 -20.35 -2.25
C ASN A 102 -1.58 -21.77 -1.88
N ILE A 103 -1.67 -22.17 -0.60
CA ILE A 103 -1.43 -23.53 -0.14
C ILE A 103 -2.57 -24.47 -0.53
N ALA A 104 -3.82 -24.00 -0.52
CA ALA A 104 -4.98 -24.79 -0.92
C ALA A 104 -4.94 -25.18 -2.41
N GLN A 105 -4.38 -24.32 -3.27
CA GLN A 105 -4.31 -24.56 -4.71
C GLN A 105 -3.57 -25.86 -5.11
N PRO A 106 -2.32 -26.13 -4.68
CA PRO A 106 -1.65 -27.40 -4.96
C PRO A 106 -2.34 -28.60 -4.31
N LEU A 107 -2.99 -28.45 -3.14
CA LEU A 107 -3.76 -29.53 -2.52
C LEU A 107 -4.96 -29.93 -3.38
N LEU A 108 -5.71 -28.96 -3.91
CA LEU A 108 -6.81 -29.22 -4.84
C LEU A 108 -6.33 -29.89 -6.13
N LEU A 109 -5.16 -29.49 -6.63
CA LEU A 109 -4.53 -30.13 -7.79
C LEU A 109 -4.10 -31.57 -7.50
N ILE A 110 -3.56 -31.86 -6.31
CA ILE A 110 -3.21 -33.24 -5.91
C ILE A 110 -4.47 -34.11 -5.91
N PHE A 111 -5.56 -33.66 -5.28
CA PHE A 111 -6.83 -34.40 -5.31
C PHE A 111 -7.42 -34.57 -6.71
N LEU A 112 -7.16 -33.62 -7.62
CA LEU A 112 -7.56 -33.75 -9.01
C LEU A 112 -6.69 -34.76 -9.78
N MET A 113 -5.40 -34.89 -9.43
CA MET A 113 -4.50 -35.86 -10.06
C MET A 113 -4.92 -37.31 -9.79
N ASP A 114 -5.51 -37.59 -8.62
CA ASP A 114 -6.07 -38.91 -8.29
C ASP A 114 -7.11 -39.40 -9.34
N PHE A 115 -7.82 -38.48 -10.01
CA PHE A 115 -8.77 -38.83 -11.08
C PHE A 115 -8.08 -39.51 -12.27
N PHE A 116 -6.83 -39.13 -12.57
CA PHE A 116 -6.06 -39.63 -13.71
C PHE A 116 -5.35 -40.96 -13.43
N GLU A 117 -5.43 -41.50 -12.21
CA GLU A 117 -4.85 -42.80 -11.91
C GLU A 117 -5.62 -43.95 -12.60
N PRO A 118 -4.92 -45.01 -13.07
CA PRO A 118 -5.52 -46.10 -13.86
C PRO A 118 -6.69 -46.84 -13.18
N CYS A 119 -6.80 -46.75 -11.85
CA CYS A 119 -7.82 -47.43 -11.04
C CYS A 119 -8.68 -46.44 -10.22
N SER A 120 -8.80 -45.18 -10.65
CA SER A 120 -9.52 -44.18 -9.85
C SER A 120 -11.01 -44.50 -9.74
N ALA A 121 -11.53 -44.47 -8.50
CA ALA A 121 -12.96 -44.60 -8.22
C ALA A 121 -13.69 -43.24 -8.24
N MET A 122 -13.02 -42.18 -8.70
CA MET A 122 -13.54 -40.82 -8.62
C MET A 122 -14.54 -40.56 -9.75
N SER A 123 -15.73 -40.06 -9.40
CA SER A 123 -16.75 -39.70 -10.38
C SER A 123 -16.39 -38.43 -11.15
N ALA A 124 -16.78 -38.36 -12.43
CA ALA A 124 -16.50 -37.23 -13.31
C ALA A 124 -17.01 -35.88 -12.76
N TRP A 125 -18.16 -35.86 -12.07
CA TRP A 125 -18.68 -34.65 -11.42
C TRP A 125 -17.74 -34.11 -10.34
N ARG A 126 -17.14 -34.99 -9.53
CA ARG A 126 -16.18 -34.58 -8.48
C ARG A 126 -14.91 -33.99 -9.10
N ALA A 127 -14.42 -34.59 -10.19
CA ALA A 127 -13.27 -34.06 -10.93
C ALA A 127 -13.55 -32.66 -11.51
N TRP A 128 -14.72 -32.46 -12.15
CA TRP A 128 -15.14 -31.14 -12.63
C TRP A 128 -15.25 -30.11 -11.50
N PHE A 129 -15.83 -30.50 -10.36
CA PHE A 129 -15.92 -29.62 -9.20
C PHE A 129 -14.53 -29.19 -8.71
N LEU A 130 -13.59 -30.14 -8.53
CA LEU A 130 -12.22 -29.85 -8.11
C LEU A 130 -11.48 -28.95 -9.11
N ALA A 131 -11.64 -29.18 -10.41
CA ALA A 131 -11.04 -28.36 -11.46
C ALA A 131 -11.56 -26.91 -11.42
N ILE A 132 -12.89 -26.72 -11.33
CA ILE A 132 -13.51 -25.40 -11.23
C ILE A 132 -13.10 -24.71 -9.92
N SER A 133 -13.10 -25.43 -8.80
CA SER A 133 -12.65 -24.91 -7.51
C SER A 133 -11.19 -24.45 -7.57
N THR A 134 -10.31 -25.19 -8.24
CA THR A 134 -8.89 -24.80 -8.39
C THR A 134 -8.75 -23.48 -9.13
N VAL A 135 -9.44 -23.32 -10.27
CA VAL A 135 -9.43 -22.08 -11.06
C VAL A 135 -10.04 -20.92 -10.25
N PHE A 136 -11.14 -21.18 -9.55
CA PHE A 136 -11.81 -20.17 -8.73
C PHE A 136 -10.93 -19.68 -7.56
N VAL A 137 -10.28 -20.60 -6.84
CA VAL A 137 -9.34 -20.26 -5.76
C VAL A 137 -8.18 -19.44 -6.29
N ALA A 138 -7.61 -19.80 -7.45
CA ALA A 138 -6.53 -19.04 -8.09
C ALA A 138 -6.96 -17.61 -8.47
N PHE A 139 -8.17 -17.46 -9.00
CA PHE A 139 -8.74 -16.16 -9.35
C PHE A 139 -8.97 -15.28 -8.11
N VAL A 140 -9.55 -15.85 -7.05
CA VAL A 140 -9.80 -15.12 -5.79
C VAL A 140 -8.48 -14.73 -5.11
N SER A 141 -7.50 -15.64 -5.05
CA SER A 141 -6.16 -15.34 -4.53
C SER A 141 -5.52 -14.19 -5.32
N SER A 142 -5.61 -14.21 -6.65
CA SER A 142 -5.08 -13.14 -7.50
C SER A 142 -5.70 -11.77 -7.16
N ILE A 143 -7.02 -11.69 -6.95
CA ILE A 143 -7.70 -10.44 -6.59
C ILE A 143 -7.24 -9.97 -5.20
N ILE A 144 -7.21 -10.85 -4.20
CA ILE A 144 -6.83 -10.51 -2.83
C ILE A 144 -5.38 -10.00 -2.81
N PHE A 145 -4.47 -10.70 -3.48
CA PHE A 145 -3.07 -10.31 -3.58
C PHE A 145 -2.91 -8.92 -4.19
N ASN A 146 -3.49 -8.68 -5.38
CA ASN A 146 -3.36 -7.41 -6.07
C ASN A 146 -3.96 -6.26 -5.26
N GLN A 147 -5.14 -6.46 -4.66
CA GLN A 147 -5.77 -5.43 -3.84
C GLN A 147 -4.97 -5.14 -2.58
N SER A 148 -4.47 -6.16 -1.91
CA SER A 148 -3.64 -6.01 -0.70
C SER A 148 -2.33 -5.29 -1.02
N TYR A 149 -1.69 -5.66 -2.14
CA TYR A 149 -0.47 -5.03 -2.61
C TYR A 149 -0.65 -3.54 -2.89
N TYR A 150 -1.72 -3.16 -3.62
CA TYR A 150 -2.04 -1.75 -3.86
C TYR A 150 -2.26 -0.96 -2.55
N GLN A 151 -2.97 -1.54 -1.58
CA GLN A 151 -3.21 -0.88 -0.29
C GLN A 151 -1.92 -0.74 0.53
N ILE A 152 -1.03 -1.73 0.51
CA ILE A 152 0.28 -1.67 1.18
C ILE A 152 1.13 -0.56 0.55
N LEU A 153 1.20 -0.48 -0.78
CA LEU A 153 1.92 0.59 -1.48
C LEU A 153 1.35 1.98 -1.16
N SER A 154 0.02 2.12 -1.21
CA SER A 154 -0.65 3.38 -0.86
C SER A 154 -0.34 3.82 0.58
N LEU A 155 -0.32 2.86 1.51
CA LEU A 155 -0.02 3.11 2.91
C LEU A 155 1.46 3.46 3.13
N ALA A 156 2.38 2.78 2.45
CA ALA A 156 3.81 3.10 2.48
C ALA A 156 4.10 4.49 1.91
N LEU A 157 3.44 4.86 0.81
CA LEU A 157 3.52 6.19 0.22
C LEU A 157 2.98 7.28 1.18
N GLN A 158 1.83 7.05 1.82
CA GLN A 158 1.28 7.97 2.81
C GLN A 158 2.27 8.23 3.95
N MET A 159 2.93 7.18 4.44
CA MET A 159 3.93 7.31 5.49
C MET A 159 5.17 8.07 5.02
N ARG A 160 5.68 7.75 3.82
CA ARG A 160 6.79 8.48 3.22
C ARG A 160 6.49 9.98 3.14
N ILE A 161 5.31 10.35 2.63
CA ILE A 161 4.88 11.74 2.55
C ILE A 161 4.83 12.40 3.94
N ALA A 162 4.26 11.72 4.93
CA ALA A 162 4.15 12.25 6.28
C ALA A 162 5.53 12.47 6.94
N TYR A 163 6.45 11.52 6.82
CA TYR A 163 7.80 11.64 7.36
C TYR A 163 8.60 12.75 6.66
N THR A 164 8.57 12.81 5.33
CA THR A 164 9.24 13.86 4.56
C THR A 164 8.72 15.24 4.96
N GLY A 165 7.40 15.40 5.10
CA GLY A 165 6.80 16.66 5.55
C GLY A 165 7.18 17.03 6.99
N LEU A 166 7.23 16.05 7.90
CA LEU A 166 7.60 16.26 9.30
C LEU A 166 9.06 16.71 9.43
N VAL A 167 9.98 16.04 8.71
CA VAL A 167 11.40 16.40 8.66
C VAL A 167 11.56 17.79 8.05
N PHE A 168 10.88 18.08 6.94
CA PHE A 168 10.92 19.40 6.30
C PHE A 168 10.49 20.52 7.26
N ARG A 169 9.35 20.36 7.95
CA ARG A 169 8.89 21.31 8.97
C ARG A 169 9.88 21.47 10.13
N LYS A 170 10.49 20.37 10.57
CA LYS A 170 11.49 20.41 11.63
C LYS A 170 12.72 21.20 11.20
N VAL A 171 13.22 20.96 9.99
CA VAL A 171 14.37 21.68 9.41
C VAL A 171 14.07 23.17 9.34
N LEU A 172 12.91 23.58 8.81
CA LEU A 172 12.53 24.99 8.73
C LEU A 172 12.40 25.72 10.08
N ARG A 173 12.21 24.98 11.19
CA ARG A 173 12.11 25.52 12.55
C ARG A 173 13.42 25.49 13.33
N LEU A 174 14.49 24.88 12.81
CA LEU A 174 15.80 24.84 13.48
C LEU A 174 16.51 26.19 13.35
N SER A 175 17.17 26.62 14.43
CA SER A 175 17.99 27.83 14.43
C SER A 175 19.23 27.67 13.53
N SER A 176 19.73 28.77 12.95
CA SER A 176 20.94 28.79 12.10
C SER A 176 22.17 28.17 12.78
N TYR A 177 22.26 28.24 14.12
CA TYR A 177 23.35 27.65 14.89
C TYR A 177 23.33 26.11 14.87
N SER A 178 22.16 25.49 15.06
CA SER A 178 21.99 24.05 14.96
C SER A 178 22.10 23.55 13.51
N MET A 179 21.75 24.40 12.54
CA MET A 179 21.82 24.10 11.12
C MET A 179 23.27 24.13 10.58
N ASN A 180 24.14 24.99 11.11
CA ASN A 180 25.57 24.98 10.74
C ASN A 180 26.29 23.66 11.11
N ASN A 181 25.79 22.92 12.10
CA ASN A 181 26.31 21.60 12.47
C ASN A 181 25.77 20.45 11.60
N ILE A 182 24.72 20.68 10.81
CA ILE A 182 24.11 19.68 9.93
C ILE A 182 24.26 20.17 8.50
N SER A 183 25.20 19.59 7.74
CA SER A 183 25.36 19.91 6.32
C SER A 183 24.03 19.76 5.58
N SER A 184 23.66 20.74 4.77
CA SER A 184 22.47 20.69 3.90
C SER A 184 22.45 19.42 3.03
N GLY A 185 23.62 18.89 2.66
CA GLY A 185 23.77 17.63 1.94
C GLY A 185 23.35 16.39 2.75
N LYS A 186 23.49 16.42 4.09
CA LYS A 186 23.02 15.34 4.97
C LYS A 186 21.49 15.36 5.05
N ILE A 187 20.87 16.53 5.09
CA ILE A 187 19.41 16.69 5.11
C ILE A 187 18.79 16.21 3.80
N THR A 188 19.36 16.62 2.66
CA THR A 188 18.88 16.16 1.35
C THR A 188 19.05 14.66 1.18
N ASN A 189 20.16 14.08 1.67
CA ASN A 189 20.37 12.63 1.65
C ASN A 189 19.36 11.87 2.52
N ILE A 190 19.05 12.35 3.74
CA ILE A 190 18.01 11.77 4.58
C ILE A 190 16.64 11.83 3.89
N LEU A 191 16.30 12.97 3.28
CA LEU A 191 15.02 13.16 2.60
C LEU A 191 14.88 12.32 1.32
N SER A 192 15.97 12.06 0.59
CA SER A 192 15.93 11.29 -0.66
C SER A 192 16.11 9.80 -0.44
N ASN A 193 17.10 9.39 0.36
CA ASN A 193 17.51 8.01 0.55
C ASN A 193 16.77 7.32 1.70
N ASP A 194 16.66 7.97 2.86
CA ASP A 194 16.05 7.31 4.02
C ASP A 194 14.52 7.23 3.85
N ALA A 195 13.91 8.20 3.16
CA ALA A 195 12.49 8.18 2.84
C ALA A 195 12.09 7.01 1.94
N SER A 196 12.93 6.62 0.98
CA SER A 196 12.67 5.45 0.12
C SER A 196 12.93 4.13 0.86
N GLN A 197 13.89 4.10 1.78
CA GLN A 197 14.10 2.96 2.67
C GLN A 197 12.92 2.74 3.62
N ILE A 198 12.33 3.80 4.20
CA ILE A 198 11.13 3.68 5.05
C ILE A 198 9.97 3.05 4.29
N GLU A 199 9.76 3.47 3.04
CA GLU A 199 8.74 2.89 2.16
C GLU A 199 8.97 1.40 1.96
N THR A 200 10.22 1.00 1.67
CA THR A 200 10.63 -0.39 1.48
C THR A 200 10.42 -1.22 2.76
N VAL A 201 10.84 -0.69 3.92
CA VAL A 201 10.66 -1.36 5.22
C VAL A 201 9.19 -1.60 5.52
N LEU A 202 8.30 -0.63 5.25
CA LEU A 202 6.86 -0.79 5.48
C LEU A 202 6.21 -1.85 4.57
N ILE A 203 6.70 -2.00 3.34
CA ILE A 203 6.25 -3.05 2.43
C ILE A 203 6.66 -4.43 2.97
N PHE A 204 7.92 -4.59 3.39
CA PHE A 204 8.42 -5.88 3.90
C PHE A 204 7.99 -6.20 5.32
N LEU A 205 7.64 -5.21 6.13
CA LEU A 205 7.21 -5.42 7.52
C LEU A 205 6.02 -6.36 7.60
N ASN A 206 5.09 -6.31 6.65
CA ASN A 206 3.95 -7.22 6.62
C ASN A 206 4.36 -8.67 6.28
N TYR A 207 5.37 -8.86 5.45
CA TYR A 207 5.89 -10.20 5.14
C TYR A 207 6.65 -10.81 6.31
N LEU A 208 7.32 -10.00 7.15
CA LEU A 208 8.11 -10.49 8.28
C LEU A 208 7.30 -11.30 9.31
N TRP A 209 6.02 -10.95 9.56
CA TRP A 209 5.17 -11.67 10.51
C TRP A 209 4.21 -12.66 9.84
N VAL A 210 4.05 -12.58 8.53
CA VAL A 210 3.32 -13.59 7.75
C VAL A 210 4.18 -14.83 7.50
N CYS A 211 5.50 -14.64 7.33
CA CYS A 211 6.46 -15.71 7.09
C CYS A 211 7.09 -16.32 8.35
N TRP A 212 6.76 -15.84 9.56
CA TRP A 212 7.28 -16.33 10.85
C TRP A 212 6.17 -16.95 11.71
#